data_AF-A0A668SEN1-F1
#
_entry.id   AF-A0A668SEN1-F1
#
_cell.length_a   1.000
_cell.length_b   1.000
_cell.length_c   1.000
_cell.angle_alpha   90.00
_cell.angle_beta   90.00
_cell.angle_gamma   90.00
#
_symmetry.space_group_name_H-M   'P 1'
#
loop_
_entity.id
_entity.type
_entity.pdbx_description
1 polymer ?
#
loop_
_entity_poly.entity_id
_entity_poly.type
_entity_poly.pdbx_seq_one_letter_code
_entity_poly.pdbx_strand_id
1 'polypeptide(L)' 'MTKHEFEVAMTCEGCSGAITRILNKMGDVKFEIDLPKKLVWIESDKDVDVLMTALQKSGKEVKYNGTK' A
#
# COMPACT_ATOMS: atom_id res chain seq x y z
N MET A 1 5.10 15.04 -3.57
CA MET A 1 4.65 13.66 -3.29
C MET A 1 3.30 13.41 -3.92
N THR A 2 3.27 12.43 -4.81
CA THR A 2 2.09 12.00 -5.55
C THR A 2 1.31 11.02 -4.67
N LYS A 3 -0.02 11.11 -4.64
CA LYS A 3 -0.87 10.13 -3.95
C LYS A 3 -1.21 8.99 -4.90
N HIS A 4 -0.72 7.80 -4.59
CA HIS A 4 -0.94 6.56 -5.35
C HIS A 4 -2.01 5.71 -4.67
N GLU A 5 -2.97 5.20 -5.43
CA GLU A 5 -4.01 4.31 -4.94
C GLU A 5 -3.76 2.86 -5.37
N PHE A 6 -3.82 1.94 -4.42
CA PHE A 6 -3.70 0.51 -4.63
C PHE A 6 -4.90 -0.23 -4.04
N GLU A 7 -5.35 -1.26 -4.75
CA GLU A 7 -6.19 -2.31 -4.19
C GLU A 7 -5.29 -3.44 -3.70
N VAL A 8 -5.49 -3.90 -2.47
CA VAL A 8 -4.70 -4.97 -1.86
C VAL A 8 -5.64 -5.98 -1.22
N ALA A 9 -5.49 -7.28 -1.54
CA ALA A 9 -6.36 -8.36 -1.06
C ALA A 9 -6.22 -8.65 0.47
N MET A 10 -6.67 -7.71 1.29
CA MET A 10 -6.72 -7.79 2.75
C MET A 10 -8.04 -8.41 3.20
N THR A 11 -7.99 -9.35 4.14
CA THR A 11 -9.18 -10.08 4.63
C THR A 11 -9.43 -9.91 6.12
N CYS A 12 -8.45 -9.39 6.89
CA CYS A 12 -8.57 -9.13 8.32
C CYS A 12 -7.56 -8.06 8.77
N GLU A 13 -7.65 -7.64 10.03
CA GLU A 13 -6.73 -6.65 10.62
C GLU A 13 -5.26 -7.10 10.62
N GLY A 14 -5.01 -8.42 10.69
CA GLY A 14 -3.65 -8.95 10.53
C GLY A 14 -3.06 -8.65 9.15
N CYS A 15 -3.89 -8.60 8.11
CA CYS A 15 -3.48 -8.29 6.75
C CYS A 15 -3.10 -6.82 6.59
N SER A 16 -3.94 -5.90 7.08
CA SER A 16 -3.64 -4.48 7.06
C SER A 16 -2.43 -4.16 7.96
N GLY A 17 -2.31 -4.83 9.11
CA GLY A 17 -1.14 -4.72 9.98
C GLY A 17 0.18 -5.14 9.32
N ALA A 18 0.17 -6.17 8.47
CA ALA A 18 1.34 -6.56 7.69
C ALA A 18 1.74 -5.48 6.67
N ILE A 19 0.76 -4.87 5.97
CA ILE A 19 0.98 -3.76 5.05
C ILE A 19 1.57 -2.55 5.79
N THR A 20 0.98 -2.15 6.91
CA THR A 20 1.50 -1.06 7.76
C THR A 20 2.96 -1.28 8.14
N ARG A 21 3.34 -2.51 8.56
CA ARG A 21 4.73 -2.82 8.93
C ARG A 21 5.69 -2.71 7.74
N ILE A 22 5.26 -3.13 6.55
CA ILE A 22 6.06 -3.03 5.33
C ILE A 22 6.29 -1.56 4.96
N LEU A 23 5.24 -0.75 4.96
CA LEU A 23 5.31 0.67 4.59
C LEU A 23 6.12 1.48 5.61
N ASN A 24 5.94 1.22 6.90
CA ASN A 24 6.77 1.85 7.95
C ASN A 24 8.26 1.50 7.80
N LYS A 25 8.60 0.28 7.36
CA LYS A 25 9.99 -0.11 7.08
C LYS A 25 10.57 0.54 5.84
N MET A 26 9.73 0.90 4.86
CA MET A 26 10.18 1.60 3.66
C MET A 26 10.69 3.01 4.00
N GLY A 27 10.08 3.67 4.98
CA GLY A 27 10.38 5.06 5.32
C GLY A 27 9.95 6.03 4.20
N ASP A 28 9.92 7.33 4.53
CA ASP A 28 9.64 8.41 3.56
C ASP A 28 8.34 8.22 2.74
N VAL A 29 7.33 7.65 3.38
CA VAL A 29 5.98 7.50 2.84
C VAL A 29 4.96 7.91 3.88
N LYS A 30 3.90 8.60 3.46
CA LYS A 30 2.66 8.71 4.25
C LYS A 30 1.63 7.78 3.63
N PHE A 31 0.79 7.15 4.43
CA PHE A 31 -0.19 6.22 3.90
C PHE A 31 -1.47 6.15 4.72
N GLU A 32 -2.54 5.75 4.05
CA GLU A 32 -3.86 5.47 4.61
C GLU A 32 -4.30 4.08 4.16
N ILE A 33 -4.96 3.32 5.04
CA ILE A 33 -5.46 1.98 4.74
C ILE A 33 -6.95 1.91 5.08
N ASP A 34 -7.76 1.52 4.12
CA ASP A 34 -9.18 1.21 4.28
C ASP A 34 -9.37 -0.30 4.08
N LEU A 35 -9.42 -1.05 5.20
CA LEU A 35 -9.61 -2.49 5.18
C LEU A 35 -10.96 -2.91 4.58
N PRO A 36 -12.11 -2.31 4.95
CA PRO A 36 -13.40 -2.62 4.31
C PRO A 36 -13.38 -2.48 2.78
N LYS A 37 -12.73 -1.44 2.25
CA LYS A 37 -12.63 -1.21 0.80
C LYS A 37 -11.44 -1.90 0.14
N LYS A 38 -10.55 -2.52 0.92
CA LYS A 38 -9.29 -3.11 0.44
C LYS A 38 -8.37 -2.11 -0.26
N LEU A 39 -8.42 -0.84 0.15
CA LEU A 39 -7.64 0.23 -0.46
C LEU A 39 -6.46 0.65 0.42
N VAL A 40 -5.37 0.99 -0.25
CA VAL A 40 -4.17 1.59 0.35
C VAL A 40 -3.81 2.81 -0.48
N TRP A 41 -3.75 3.97 0.16
CA TRP A 41 -3.20 5.18 -0.46
C TRP A 41 -1.82 5.46 0.09
N ILE A 42 -0.87 5.77 -0.79
CA ILE A 42 0.51 6.08 -0.44
C ILE A 42 0.90 7.42 -1.07
N GLU A 43 1.28 8.39 -0.25
CA GLU A 43 1.87 9.65 -0.68
C GLU A 43 3.40 9.51 -0.60
N SER A 44 4.07 9.59 -1.76
CA SER A 44 5.52 9.46 -1.89
C SER A 44 6.05 10.12 -3.17
N ASP A 45 7.36 10.36 -3.24
CA ASP A 45 8.07 10.72 -4.48
C ASP A 45 8.77 9.50 -5.13
N LYS A 46 8.61 8.30 -4.55
CA LYS A 46 9.15 7.04 -5.09
C LYS A 46 8.35 6.58 -6.30
N ASP A 47 9.02 5.87 -7.21
CA ASP A 47 8.37 5.26 -8.37
C ASP A 47 7.28 4.27 -7.95
N VAL A 48 6.19 4.23 -8.73
CA VAL A 48 5.04 3.34 -8.46
C VAL A 48 5.46 1.88 -8.38
N ASP A 49 6.45 1.45 -9.16
CA ASP A 49 6.96 0.08 -9.15
C ASP A 49 7.64 -0.29 -7.82
N VAL A 50 8.31 0.69 -7.18
CA VAL A 50 8.92 0.51 -5.86
C VAL A 50 7.82 0.33 -4.79
N LEU A 51 6.76 1.14 -4.87
CA LEU A 51 5.62 1.05 -3.96
C LEU A 51 4.87 -0.28 -4.14
N MET A 52 4.63 -0.68 -5.39
CA MET A 52 3.96 -1.94 -5.73
C MET A 52 4.76 -3.15 -5.26
N THR A 53 6.07 -3.17 -5.53
CA THR A 53 6.97 -4.24 -5.08
C THR A 53 6.96 -4.39 -3.56
N ALA A 54 6.87 -3.29 -2.82
CA ALA A 54 6.79 -3.36 -1.37
C ALA A 54 5.47 -3.97 -0.90
N LEU A 55 4.32 -3.52 -1.42
CA LEU A 55 3.02 -4.08 -1.07
C LEU A 55 2.95 -5.60 -1.37
N GLN A 56 3.56 -6.05 -2.47
CA GLN A 56 3.63 -7.47 -2.85
C GLN A 56 4.42 -8.33 -1.84
N LYS A 57 5.32 -7.76 -1.03
CA LYS A 57 6.00 -8.48 0.08
C LYS A 57 5.04 -9.01 1.14
N SER A 58 3.79 -8.53 1.17
CA SER A 58 2.75 -9.09 2.02
C SER A 58 2.22 -10.44 1.55
N GLY A 59 2.62 -10.91 0.36
CA GLY A 59 2.12 -12.13 -0.27
C GLY A 59 0.68 -12.00 -0.78
N LYS A 60 0.19 -10.76 -0.95
CA LYS A 60 -1.18 -10.46 -1.39
C LYS A 60 -1.19 -10.02 -2.83
N GLU A 61 -2.33 -10.23 -3.47
CA GLU A 61 -2.63 -9.58 -4.74
C GLU A 61 -2.69 -8.07 -4.53
N VAL A 62 -2.01 -7.34 -5.43
CA VAL A 62 -1.90 -5.88 -5.43
C VAL A 62 -2.21 -5.40 -6.84
N LYS A 63 -3.12 -4.42 -6.94
CA LYS A 63 -3.47 -3.74 -8.19
C LYS A 63 -3.31 -2.25 -8.02
N TYR A 64 -2.76 -1.58 -9.03
CA TYR A 64 -2.62 -0.13 -9.05
C TYR A 64 -3.83 0.52 -9.73
N ASN A 65 -4.45 1.50 -9.07
CA ASN A 65 -5.62 2.23 -9.57
C ASN A 65 -5.26 3.60 -10.16
N GLY A 66 -4.00 4.03 -10.06
CA GLY A 66 -3.55 5.33 -10.56
C GLY A 66 -3.25 6.33 -9.45
N THR A 67 -3.01 7.56 -9.88
CA THR A 67 -2.79 8.72 -9.00
C THR A 67 -4.12 9.38 -8.63
N LYS A 68 -4.20 9.94 -7.43
CA LYS A 68 -5.31 10.76 -6.94
C LYS A 68 -4.88 12.20 -6.69
#